data_AF-G9YL54-F1
#
_entry.id   AF-G9YL54-F1
#
_cell.length_a   1.000
_cell.length_b   1.000
_cell.length_c   1.000
_cell.angle_alpha   90.00
_cell.angle_beta   90.00
_cell.angle_gamma   90.00
#
_symmetry.space_group_name_H-M   'P 1'
#
loop_
_entity.id
_entity.type
_entity.pdbx_description
1 polymer ?
#
loop_
_entity_poly.entity_id
_entity_poly.type
_entity_poly.pdbx_seq_one_letter_code
_entity_poly.pdbx_strand_id
1 'polypeptide(L)'
;MDFLTDWLTDWLKELLIGGIMGNLEGLFDYVNTQVGEIAVQVGTTPAAWNAGVFSLIRQLSETVILPIAGLVLTFVATYELIQMLLEKNNMHGFDVANIYKWMFKTACAIFILSNTFDIVMAVFDVSQTVIAQAGGLIQGSTDITPDMITELETTLEGMDLGPLLGLWLQSSIIGVTMWALGIVIFVLVYGRMLEIYCASRSAAFHPKAVCGHFGNPALASR
;
A
#
# COMPACT_ATOMS: atom_id res chain seq x y z
N MET A 1 -47.50 -38.00 19.20
CA MET A 1 -46.44 -37.74 18.19
C MET A 1 -46.08 -36.25 18.16
N ASP A 2 -46.99 -35.34 18.54
CA ASP A 2 -46.67 -33.91 18.77
C ASP A 2 -45.60 -33.67 19.83
N PHE A 3 -45.73 -34.23 21.04
CA PHE A 3 -44.77 -33.95 22.12
C PHE A 3 -43.29 -34.18 21.78
N LEU A 4 -42.97 -35.25 21.02
CA LEU A 4 -41.60 -35.52 20.59
C LEU A 4 -41.15 -34.61 19.43
N THR A 5 -42.09 -34.17 18.59
CA THR A 5 -41.80 -33.30 17.44
C THR A 5 -41.61 -31.85 17.90
N ASP A 6 -42.42 -31.40 18.86
CA ASP A 6 -42.31 -30.09 19.50
C ASP A 6 -41.05 -30.00 20.37
N TRP A 7 -40.78 -31.01 21.20
CA TRP A 7 -39.55 -31.06 22.00
C TRP A 7 -38.28 -31.08 21.14
N LEU A 8 -38.28 -31.85 20.05
CA LEU A 8 -37.17 -31.86 19.08
C LEU A 8 -37.03 -30.51 18.37
N THR A 9 -38.15 -29.85 18.08
CA THR A 9 -38.19 -28.56 17.39
C THR A 9 -37.59 -27.44 18.25
N ASP A 10 -37.98 -27.36 19.51
CA ASP A 10 -37.48 -26.36 20.45
C ASP A 10 -35.99 -26.60 20.77
N TRP A 11 -35.59 -27.86 20.97
CA TRP A 11 -34.18 -28.21 21.14
C TRP A 11 -33.32 -27.81 19.93
N LEU A 12 -33.83 -28.03 18.71
CA LEU A 12 -33.11 -27.69 17.49
C LEU A 12 -33.07 -26.17 17.26
N LYS A 13 -34.11 -25.43 17.67
CA LYS A 13 -34.10 -23.95 17.65
C LYS A 13 -33.04 -23.37 18.58
N GLU A 14 -33.01 -23.79 19.85
CA GLU A 14 -31.98 -23.32 20.80
C GLU A 14 -30.57 -23.60 20.30
N LEU A 15 -30.33 -24.80 19.76
CA LEU A 15 -29.03 -25.18 19.20
C LEU A 15 -28.65 -24.33 17.98
N LEU A 16 -29.61 -23.99 17.11
CA LEU A 16 -29.37 -23.15 15.94
C LEU A 16 -29.15 -21.69 16.31
N ILE A 17 -29.91 -21.13 17.25
CA ILE A 17 -29.71 -19.76 17.74
C ILE A 17 -28.31 -19.64 18.35
N GLY A 18 -27.95 -20.55 19.25
CA GLY A 18 -26.62 -20.57 19.85
C GLY A 18 -25.51 -20.78 18.81
N GLY A 19 -25.74 -21.62 17.81
CA GLY A 19 -24.80 -21.84 16.71
C GLY A 19 -24.63 -20.64 15.77
N ILE A 20 -25.70 -19.90 15.47
CA ILE A 20 -25.65 -18.69 14.65
C ILE A 20 -24.95 -17.58 15.41
N MET A 21 -25.33 -17.35 16.67
CA MET A 21 -24.74 -16.33 17.52
C MET A 21 -23.24 -16.57 17.71
N GLY A 22 -22.84 -17.80 18.07
CA GLY A 22 -21.42 -18.12 18.22
C GLY A 22 -20.62 -18.01 16.92
N ASN A 23 -21.21 -18.33 15.77
CA ASN A 23 -20.54 -18.17 14.47
C ASN A 23 -20.44 -16.70 14.03
N LEU A 24 -21.47 -15.88 14.31
CA LEU A 24 -21.46 -14.44 14.01
C LEU A 24 -20.51 -13.68 14.93
N GLU A 25 -20.53 -13.97 16.23
CA GLU A 25 -19.57 -13.41 17.20
C GLU A 25 -18.13 -13.77 16.82
N GLY A 26 -17.86 -15.05 16.54
CA GLY A 26 -16.54 -15.47 16.09
C GLY A 26 -16.10 -14.82 14.78
N LEU A 27 -17.05 -14.56 13.87
CA LEU A 27 -16.79 -13.80 12.65
C LEU A 27 -16.48 -12.33 12.91
N PHE A 28 -17.22 -11.69 13.82
CA PHE A 28 -16.97 -10.30 14.17
C PHE A 28 -15.63 -10.12 14.87
N ASP A 29 -15.27 -11.01 15.80
CA ASP A 29 -13.96 -11.00 16.45
C ASP A 29 -12.82 -11.25 15.46
N TYR A 30 -13.01 -12.20 14.55
CA TYR A 30 -12.05 -12.49 13.48
C TYR A 30 -11.87 -11.29 12.55
N VAL A 31 -12.96 -10.66 12.09
CA VAL A 31 -12.90 -9.49 11.21
C VAL A 31 -12.26 -8.30 11.93
N ASN A 32 -12.64 -8.01 13.16
CA ASN A 32 -12.06 -6.90 13.93
C ASN A 32 -10.56 -7.10 14.17
N THR A 33 -10.13 -8.32 14.46
CA THR A 33 -8.71 -8.65 14.67
C THR A 33 -7.94 -8.63 13.34
N GLN A 34 -8.42 -9.35 12.32
CA GLN A 34 -7.71 -9.47 11.04
C GLN A 34 -7.68 -8.16 10.26
N VAL A 35 -8.75 -7.37 10.24
CA VAL A 35 -8.74 -6.06 9.57
C VAL A 35 -7.79 -5.09 10.27
N GLY A 36 -7.74 -5.13 11.60
CA GLY A 36 -6.75 -4.38 12.38
C GLY A 36 -5.31 -4.78 12.03
N GLU A 37 -5.02 -6.08 12.01
CA GLU A 37 -3.71 -6.62 11.63
C GLU A 37 -3.34 -6.33 10.17
N ILE A 38 -4.30 -6.47 9.24
CA ILE A 38 -4.12 -6.18 7.81
C ILE A 38 -3.82 -4.70 7.62
N ALA A 39 -4.52 -3.80 8.29
CA ALA A 39 -4.25 -2.36 8.20
C ALA A 39 -2.81 -2.03 8.64
N VAL A 40 -2.33 -2.67 9.71
CA VAL A 40 -0.94 -2.52 10.16
C VAL A 40 0.04 -3.09 9.13
N GLN A 41 -0.21 -4.30 8.61
CA GLN A 41 0.69 -4.95 7.65
C GLN A 41 0.77 -4.23 6.31
N VAL A 42 -0.37 -3.77 5.76
CA VAL A 42 -0.45 -2.94 4.54
C VAL A 42 0.26 -1.61 4.74
N GLY A 43 0.20 -1.07 5.96
CA GLY A 43 0.86 0.17 6.34
C GLY A 43 2.35 0.04 6.56
N THR A 44 2.94 -1.15 6.75
CA THR A 44 4.38 -1.25 7.07
C THR A 44 5.26 -0.60 6.00
N THR A 45 6.24 0.20 6.39
CA THR A 45 7.23 0.72 5.43
C THR A 45 8.22 -0.39 5.05
N PRO A 46 8.85 -0.32 3.87
CA PRO A 46 9.93 -1.25 3.51
C PRO A 46 11.04 -1.32 4.57
N ALA A 47 11.36 -0.18 5.21
CA ALA A 47 12.33 -0.13 6.30
C ALA A 47 11.93 -0.96 7.53
N ALA A 48 10.65 -0.92 7.91
CA ALA A 48 10.11 -1.67 9.03
C ALA A 48 9.88 -3.15 8.70
N TRP A 49 9.66 -3.48 7.43
CA TRP A 49 9.40 -4.86 6.98
C TRP A 49 10.64 -5.75 7.05
N ASN A 50 11.79 -5.27 6.56
CA ASN A 50 13.07 -5.98 6.76
C ASN A 50 14.26 -5.00 6.76
N ALA A 51 14.75 -4.68 7.96
CA ALA A 51 15.84 -3.74 8.15
C ALA A 51 17.14 -4.14 7.41
N GLY A 52 17.41 -5.44 7.26
CA GLY A 52 18.61 -5.95 6.57
C GLY A 52 18.56 -5.72 5.06
N VAL A 53 17.44 -6.06 4.42
CA VAL A 53 17.23 -5.85 2.98
C VAL A 53 17.14 -4.35 2.66
N PHE A 54 16.45 -3.58 3.50
CA PHE A 54 16.36 -2.13 3.35
C PHE A 54 17.73 -1.45 3.48
N SER A 55 18.54 -1.85 4.47
CA SER A 55 19.90 -1.33 4.63
C SER A 55 20.78 -1.61 3.43
N LEU A 56 20.69 -2.81 2.84
CA LEU A 56 21.42 -3.15 1.62
C LEU A 56 20.99 -2.28 0.43
N ILE A 57 19.70 -2.03 0.25
CA ILE A 57 19.19 -1.17 -0.83
C ILE A 57 19.60 0.28 -0.62
N ARG A 58 19.50 0.79 0.61
CA ARG A 58 19.95 2.14 0.96
C ARG A 58 21.44 2.29 0.69
N GLN A 59 22.25 1.33 1.14
CA GLN A 59 23.69 1.34 0.91
C GLN A 59 24.00 1.34 -0.58
N LEU A 60 23.35 0.49 -1.40
CA LEU A 60 23.54 0.50 -2.86
C LEU A 60 23.09 1.82 -3.50
N SER A 61 21.99 2.40 -3.04
CA SER A 61 21.50 3.70 -3.52
C SER A 61 22.51 4.82 -3.25
N GLU A 62 23.00 4.92 -2.00
CA GLU A 62 23.94 5.97 -1.58
C GLU A 62 25.35 5.77 -2.16
N THR A 63 25.80 4.52 -2.32
CA THR A 63 27.20 4.23 -2.74
C THR A 63 27.38 4.00 -4.24
N VAL A 64 26.33 3.59 -4.95
CA VAL A 64 26.43 3.24 -6.39
C VAL A 64 25.54 4.15 -7.23
N ILE A 65 24.25 4.26 -6.89
CA ILE A 65 23.29 5.00 -7.74
C ILE A 65 23.55 6.50 -7.69
N LEU A 66 23.73 7.06 -6.49
CA LEU A 66 23.92 8.50 -6.28
C LEU A 66 25.20 9.02 -6.97
N PRO A 67 26.37 8.35 -6.85
CA PRO A 67 27.57 8.78 -7.59
C PRO A 67 27.42 8.68 -9.11
N ILE A 68 26.79 7.61 -9.64
CA ILE A 68 26.57 7.46 -11.09
C ILE A 68 25.65 8.57 -11.60
N ALA A 69 24.56 8.85 -10.88
CA ALA A 69 23.64 9.92 -11.24
C ALA A 69 24.31 11.30 -11.17
N GLY A 70 25.19 11.54 -10.19
CA GLY A 70 26.01 12.74 -10.11
C GLY A 70 26.98 12.91 -11.29
N LEU A 71 27.59 11.82 -11.78
CA LEU A 71 28.45 11.86 -12.97
C LEU A 71 27.65 12.20 -14.24
N VAL A 72 26.47 11.59 -14.42
CA VAL A 72 25.58 11.89 -15.55
C VAL A 72 25.09 13.34 -15.49
N LEU A 73 24.69 13.81 -14.31
CA LEU A 73 24.26 15.20 -14.11
C LEU A 73 25.38 16.18 -14.44
N THR A 74 26.61 15.89 -14.01
CA THR A 74 27.79 16.71 -14.34
C THR A 74 28.01 16.78 -15.85
N PHE A 75 27.86 15.67 -16.56
CA PHE A 75 27.99 15.62 -18.01
C PHE A 75 26.91 16.46 -18.71
N VAL A 76 25.65 16.30 -18.32
CA VAL A 76 24.52 17.06 -18.87
C VAL A 76 24.65 18.55 -18.58
N ALA A 77 24.97 18.93 -17.34
CA ALA A 77 25.15 20.33 -16.95
C ALA A 77 26.29 21.01 -17.73
N THR A 78 27.39 20.27 -17.97
CA THR A 78 28.52 20.75 -18.78
C THR A 78 28.13 20.92 -20.24
N TYR A 79 27.38 19.97 -20.81
CA TYR A 79 26.89 20.06 -22.19
C TYR A 79 25.94 21.25 -22.37
N GLU A 80 24.99 21.45 -21.46
CA GLU A 80 24.05 22.57 -21.48
C GLU A 80 24.79 23.93 -21.35
N LEU A 81 25.84 23.99 -20.54
CA LEU A 81 26.70 25.17 -20.42
C LEU A 81 27.46 25.46 -21.73
N ILE A 82 28.04 24.46 -22.36
CA ILE A 82 28.74 24.62 -23.65
C ILE A 82 27.76 25.09 -24.73
N GLN A 83 26.56 24.52 -24.81
CA GLN A 83 25.56 24.93 -25.79
C GLN A 83 25.13 26.39 -25.62
N MET A 84 24.85 26.83 -24.39
CA MET A 84 24.52 28.25 -24.14
C MET A 84 25.67 29.19 -24.49
N LEU A 85 26.93 28.77 -24.30
CA LEU A 85 28.11 29.55 -24.69
C LEU A 85 28.31 29.59 -26.21
N LEU A 86 28.05 28.48 -26.91
CA LEU A 86 28.20 28.38 -28.37
C LEU A 86 27.09 29.15 -29.12
N GLU A 87 25.84 29.05 -28.68
CA GLU A 87 24.72 29.80 -29.29
C GLU A 87 24.86 31.31 -29.11
N LYS A 88 25.50 31.77 -28.02
CA LYS A 88 25.71 33.20 -27.74
C LYS A 88 27.08 33.74 -28.15
N ASN A 89 27.88 32.96 -28.90
CA ASN A 89 29.18 33.38 -29.42
C ASN A 89 29.09 34.31 -30.65
N ASN A 90 28.20 35.33 -30.60
CA ASN A 90 28.15 36.41 -31.59
C ASN A 90 27.93 37.80 -30.96
N MET A 91 28.54 38.04 -29.78
CA MET A 91 28.61 39.35 -29.10
C MET A 91 27.31 40.19 -29.08
N HIS A 92 26.16 39.59 -28.82
CA HIS A 92 24.96 40.35 -28.43
C HIS A 92 24.32 39.72 -27.19
N GLY A 93 24.59 40.32 -26.03
CA GLY A 93 23.89 40.06 -24.77
C GLY A 93 24.23 38.72 -24.12
N PHE A 94 25.33 38.70 -23.35
CA PHE A 94 25.49 37.76 -22.24
C PHE A 94 24.34 38.02 -21.25
N ASP A 95 23.23 37.32 -21.46
CA ASP A 95 22.03 37.48 -20.65
C ASP A 95 22.29 36.78 -19.32
N VAL A 96 22.73 37.57 -18.33
CA VAL A 96 23.01 37.13 -16.96
C VAL A 96 21.86 36.30 -16.41
N ALA A 97 20.61 36.59 -16.82
CA ALA A 97 19.42 35.84 -16.45
C ALA A 97 19.49 34.35 -16.87
N ASN A 98 20.08 34.01 -18.03
CA ASN A 98 20.17 32.62 -18.48
C ASN A 98 21.21 31.82 -17.70
N ILE A 99 22.33 32.44 -17.31
CA ILE A 99 23.32 31.79 -16.42
C ILE A 99 22.74 31.57 -15.03
N TYR A 100 22.00 32.54 -14.49
CA TYR A 100 21.30 32.37 -13.21
C TYR A 100 20.26 31.24 -13.26
N LYS A 101 19.47 31.14 -14.33
CA LYS A 101 18.52 30.02 -14.53
C LYS A 101 19.23 28.67 -14.61
N TRP A 102 20.36 28.58 -15.31
CA TRP A 102 21.15 27.35 -15.40
C TRP A 102 21.77 26.95 -14.05
N MET A 103 22.35 27.91 -13.31
CA MET A 103 22.88 27.65 -11.97
C MET A 103 21.77 27.17 -11.03
N PHE A 104 20.60 27.81 -11.07
CA PHE A 104 19.45 27.41 -10.27
C PHE A 104 18.94 26.00 -10.65
N LYS A 105 18.76 25.72 -11.95
CA LYS A 105 18.37 24.39 -12.45
C LYS A 105 19.33 23.30 -11.98
N THR A 106 20.64 23.56 -12.08
CA THR A 106 21.68 22.60 -11.66
C THR A 106 21.70 22.41 -10.14
N ALA A 107 21.56 23.50 -9.36
CA ALA A 107 21.47 23.43 -7.91
C ALA A 107 20.23 22.66 -7.43
N CYS A 108 19.06 22.91 -8.03
CA CYS A 108 17.84 22.17 -7.74
C CYS A 108 17.97 20.69 -8.12
N ALA A 109 18.59 20.37 -9.27
CA ALA A 109 18.79 19.00 -9.70
C ALA A 109 19.70 18.23 -8.72
N ILE A 110 20.79 18.84 -8.25
CA ILE A 110 21.66 18.25 -7.22
C ILE A 110 20.90 18.07 -5.90
N PHE A 111 20.09 19.06 -5.50
CA PHE A 111 19.31 18.98 -4.26
C PHE A 111 18.31 17.81 -4.27
N ILE A 112 17.55 17.65 -5.36
CA ILE A 112 16.58 16.55 -5.50
C ILE A 112 17.32 15.20 -5.55
N LEU A 113 18.42 15.11 -6.28
CA LEU A 113 19.19 13.87 -6.45
C LEU A 113 19.81 13.42 -5.11
N SER A 114 20.38 14.35 -4.35
CA SER A 114 20.97 14.06 -3.03
C SER A 114 19.94 13.62 -1.99
N ASN A 115 18.67 14.06 -2.11
CA ASN A 115 17.60 13.74 -1.18
C ASN A 115 16.57 12.73 -1.75
N THR A 116 16.88 12.06 -2.86
CA THR A 116 15.90 11.18 -3.54
C THR A 116 15.40 10.05 -2.64
N PHE A 117 16.30 9.44 -1.85
CA PHE A 117 15.92 8.36 -0.95
C PHE A 117 15.02 8.85 0.20
N ASP A 118 15.32 10.02 0.76
CA ASP A 118 14.52 10.63 1.82
C ASP A 118 13.14 11.05 1.32
N ILE A 119 13.03 11.53 0.08
CA ILE A 119 11.75 11.85 -0.56
C ILE A 119 10.90 10.58 -0.72
N VAL A 120 11.48 9.47 -1.20
CA VAL A 120 10.75 8.20 -1.34
C VAL A 120 10.25 7.70 0.02
N MET A 121 11.09 7.80 1.06
CA MET A 121 10.69 7.44 2.42
C MET A 121 9.56 8.33 2.95
N ALA A 122 9.62 9.64 2.70
CA ALA A 122 8.56 10.56 3.11
C ALA A 122 7.21 10.24 2.41
N VAL A 123 7.22 9.81 1.14
CA VAL A 123 6.01 9.36 0.44
C VAL A 123 5.43 8.10 1.08
N PHE A 124 6.28 7.17 1.53
CA PHE A 124 5.82 6.01 2.28
C PHE A 124 5.18 6.43 3.62
N ASP A 125 5.78 7.35 4.36
CA ASP A 125 5.21 7.83 5.64
C ASP A 125 3.85 8.50 5.45
N VAL A 126 3.68 9.34 4.42
CA VAL A 126 2.37 9.93 4.08
C VAL A 126 1.37 8.82 3.74
N SER A 127 1.80 7.80 2.98
CA SER A 127 0.94 6.65 2.67
C SER A 127 0.53 5.89 3.92
N GLN A 128 1.43 5.71 4.90
CA GLN A 128 1.10 5.07 6.18
C GLN A 128 0.01 5.84 6.93
N THR A 129 0.09 7.17 6.97
CA THR A 129 -0.92 7.98 7.66
C THR A 129 -2.30 7.85 7.02
N VAL A 130 -2.37 7.82 5.70
CA VAL A 130 -3.63 7.59 4.96
C VAL A 130 -4.18 6.18 5.22
N ILE A 131 -3.31 5.17 5.24
CA ILE A 131 -3.70 3.77 5.53
C ILE A 131 -4.18 3.64 6.98
N ALA A 132 -3.51 4.29 7.94
CA ALA A 132 -3.92 4.28 9.34
C ALA A 132 -5.29 4.94 9.54
N GLN A 133 -5.56 6.06 8.84
CA GLN A 133 -6.88 6.69 8.84
C GLN A 133 -7.94 5.80 8.21
N ALA A 134 -7.64 5.15 7.08
CA ALA A 134 -8.54 4.20 6.44
C ALA A 134 -8.82 2.99 7.34
N GLY A 135 -7.80 2.43 8.00
CA GLY A 135 -7.93 1.35 8.97
C GLY A 135 -8.82 1.75 10.15
N GLY A 136 -8.62 2.95 10.69
CA GLY A 136 -9.46 3.49 11.78
C GLY A 136 -10.93 3.69 11.38
N LEU A 137 -11.20 4.13 10.15
CA LEU A 137 -12.57 4.24 9.62
C LEU A 137 -13.24 2.88 9.44
N ILE A 138 -12.48 1.89 8.94
CA ILE A 138 -13.01 0.52 8.75
C ILE A 138 -13.28 -0.11 10.12
N GLN A 139 -12.37 0.02 11.08
CA GLN A 139 -12.56 -0.52 12.43
C GLN A 139 -13.73 0.16 13.14
N GLY A 140 -13.86 1.49 13.03
CA GLY A 140 -14.99 2.24 13.60
C GLY A 140 -16.34 1.98 12.93
N SER A 141 -16.37 1.51 11.67
CA SER A 141 -17.61 1.12 10.97
C SER A 141 -17.96 -0.36 11.13
N THR A 142 -17.00 -1.16 11.63
CA THR A 142 -17.18 -2.62 11.87
C THR A 142 -17.35 -2.92 13.36
N ASP A 143 -17.33 -1.90 14.22
CA ASP A 143 -17.57 -2.04 15.65
C ASP A 143 -19.05 -2.39 15.89
N ILE A 144 -19.31 -3.67 16.14
CA ILE A 144 -20.64 -4.19 16.46
C ILE A 144 -20.81 -4.08 17.98
N THR A 145 -21.75 -3.25 18.44
CA THR A 145 -22.04 -3.10 19.86
C THR A 145 -22.81 -4.31 20.43
N PRO A 146 -22.65 -4.62 21.73
CA PRO A 146 -23.40 -5.70 22.40
C PRO A 146 -24.92 -5.57 22.27
N ASP A 147 -25.43 -4.35 22.16
CA ASP A 147 -26.85 -4.07 21.96
C ASP A 147 -27.36 -4.60 20.60
N MET A 148 -26.53 -4.51 19.55
CA MET A 148 -26.88 -5.05 18.22
C MET A 148 -26.90 -6.60 18.22
N ILE A 149 -26.03 -7.22 19.01
CA ILE A 149 -26.00 -8.68 19.20
C ILE A 149 -27.26 -9.14 19.93
N THR A 150 -27.69 -8.39 20.95
CA THR A 150 -28.91 -8.67 21.71
C THR A 150 -30.18 -8.51 20.85
N GLU A 151 -30.21 -7.51 19.97
CA GLU A 151 -31.32 -7.31 19.01
C GLU A 151 -31.37 -8.42 17.94
N LEU A 152 -30.22 -8.91 17.49
CA LEU A 152 -30.13 -10.07 16.60
C LEU A 152 -30.64 -11.35 17.27
N GLU A 153 -30.27 -11.60 18.53
CA GLU A 153 -30.78 -12.73 19.32
C GLU A 153 -32.30 -12.69 19.44
N THR A 154 -32.85 -11.53 19.83
CA THR A 154 -34.30 -11.31 19.95
C THR A 154 -35.03 -11.56 18.61
N THR A 155 -34.39 -11.17 17.49
CA THR A 155 -34.94 -11.40 16.15
C THR A 155 -34.91 -12.87 15.78
N LEU A 156 -33.82 -13.59 16.10
CA LEU A 156 -33.66 -15.02 15.83
C LEU A 156 -34.62 -15.87 16.68
N GLU A 157 -34.89 -15.50 17.92
CA GLU A 157 -35.90 -16.14 18.78
C GLU A 157 -37.32 -16.04 18.19
N GLY A 158 -37.61 -14.96 17.46
CA GLY A 158 -38.89 -14.75 16.78
C GLY A 158 -39.06 -15.53 15.46
N MET A 159 -38.02 -16.23 14.98
CA MET A 159 -38.04 -16.92 13.69
C MET A 159 -38.47 -18.39 13.78
N ASP A 160 -39.01 -18.88 12.66
CA ASP A 160 -39.36 -20.29 12.52
C ASP A 160 -38.11 -21.16 12.26
N LEU A 161 -38.22 -22.48 12.46
CA LEU A 161 -37.11 -23.42 12.38
C LEU A 161 -36.43 -23.46 11.01
N GLY A 162 -37.23 -23.40 9.94
CA GLY A 162 -36.74 -23.48 8.56
C GLY A 162 -35.82 -22.30 8.20
N PRO A 163 -36.25 -21.04 8.42
CA PRO A 163 -35.40 -19.86 8.26
C PRO A 163 -34.12 -19.88 9.10
N LEU A 164 -34.19 -20.37 10.35
CA LEU A 164 -33.04 -20.52 11.25
C LEU A 164 -31.95 -21.45 10.68
N LEU A 165 -32.35 -22.62 10.15
CA LEU A 165 -31.43 -23.53 9.46
C LEU A 165 -30.77 -22.88 8.24
N GLY A 166 -31.53 -22.10 7.46
CA GLY A 166 -31.01 -21.38 6.30
C GLY A 166 -30.00 -20.30 6.69
N LEU A 167 -30.30 -19.53 7.73
CA LEU A 167 -29.41 -18.50 8.27
C LEU A 167 -28.13 -19.09 8.85
N TRP A 168 -28.22 -20.22 9.56
CA TRP A 168 -27.05 -20.91 10.09
C TRP A 168 -26.12 -21.40 8.97
N LEU A 169 -26.67 -22.00 7.92
CA LEU A 169 -25.89 -22.43 6.76
C LEU A 169 -25.24 -21.22 6.06
N GLN A 170 -26.00 -20.14 5.86
CA GLN A 170 -25.52 -18.93 5.20
C GLN A 170 -24.39 -18.26 6.01
N SER A 171 -24.56 -18.13 7.33
CA SER A 171 -23.54 -17.53 8.19
C SER A 171 -22.25 -18.37 8.19
N SER A 172 -22.38 -19.70 8.16
CA SER A 172 -21.23 -20.60 8.09
C SER A 172 -20.45 -20.45 6.77
N ILE A 173 -21.16 -20.31 5.64
CA ILE A 173 -20.54 -20.06 4.32
C ILE A 173 -19.82 -18.70 4.28
N ILE A 174 -20.43 -17.65 4.84
CA ILE A 174 -19.80 -16.33 4.97
C ILE A 174 -18.53 -16.43 5.81
N GLY A 175 -18.55 -17.25 6.88
CA GLY A 175 -17.40 -17.49 7.73
C GLY A 175 -16.18 -18.02 6.99
N VAL A 176 -16.40 -19.08 6.22
CA VAL A 176 -15.34 -19.69 5.38
C VAL A 176 -14.83 -18.72 4.33
N THR A 177 -15.74 -17.93 3.73
CA THR A 177 -15.37 -16.96 2.69
C THR A 177 -14.50 -15.83 3.24
N MET A 178 -14.81 -15.32 4.45
CA MET A 178 -13.99 -14.28 5.10
C MET A 178 -12.62 -14.78 5.50
N TRP A 179 -12.53 -16.02 5.99
CA TRP A 179 -11.24 -16.65 6.24
C TRP A 179 -10.37 -16.72 4.97
N ALA A 180 -10.96 -17.16 3.85
CA ALA A 180 -10.25 -17.22 2.57
C ALA A 180 -9.80 -15.84 2.07
N LEU A 181 -10.64 -14.81 2.20
CA LEU A 181 -10.30 -13.43 1.83
C LEU A 181 -9.11 -12.90 2.65
N GLY A 182 -9.06 -13.17 3.96
CA GLY A 182 -7.92 -12.79 4.79
C GLY A 182 -6.60 -13.35 4.27
N ILE A 183 -6.58 -14.63 3.87
CA ILE A 183 -5.39 -15.27 3.28
C ILE A 183 -4.99 -14.61 1.96
N VAL A 184 -5.96 -14.34 1.07
CA VAL A 184 -5.69 -13.69 -0.22
C VAL A 184 -5.10 -12.30 -0.03
N ILE A 185 -5.64 -11.51 0.89
CA ILE A 185 -5.14 -10.16 1.19
C ILE A 185 -3.72 -10.25 1.74
N PHE A 186 -3.45 -11.18 2.66
CA PHE A 186 -2.10 -11.41 3.18
C PHE A 186 -1.10 -11.69 2.05
N VAL A 187 -1.43 -12.62 1.15
CA VAL A 187 -0.55 -12.95 0.00
C VAL A 187 -0.32 -11.74 -0.91
N LEU A 188 -1.34 -10.94 -1.19
CA LEU A 188 -1.22 -9.74 -2.03
C LEU A 188 -0.31 -8.68 -1.40
N VAL A 189 -0.42 -8.43 -0.10
CA VAL A 189 0.38 -7.43 0.61
C VAL A 189 1.86 -7.83 0.63
N TYR A 190 2.15 -9.09 0.97
CA TYR A 190 3.52 -9.61 0.93
C TYR A 190 4.08 -9.66 -0.50
N GLY A 191 3.25 -9.97 -1.49
CA GLY A 191 3.61 -9.92 -2.90
C GLY A 191 4.02 -8.52 -3.36
N ARG A 192 3.26 -7.48 -2.98
CA ARG A 192 3.58 -6.08 -3.31
C ARG A 192 4.90 -5.62 -2.68
N MET A 193 5.17 -6.02 -1.44
CA MET A 193 6.46 -5.73 -0.81
C MET A 193 7.61 -6.31 -1.61
N LEU A 194 7.51 -7.59 -1.99
CA LEU A 194 8.52 -8.25 -2.83
C LEU A 194 8.67 -7.60 -4.20
N GLU A 195 7.59 -7.13 -4.82
CA GLU A 195 7.63 -6.40 -6.10
C GLU A 195 8.40 -5.09 -5.98
N ILE A 196 8.16 -4.29 -4.94
CA ILE A 196 8.91 -3.05 -4.65
C ILE A 196 10.40 -3.34 -4.48
N TYR A 197 10.74 -4.41 -3.75
CA TYR A 197 12.13 -4.84 -3.59
C TYR A 197 12.77 -5.25 -4.93
N CYS A 198 12.05 -6.01 -5.76
CA CYS A 198 12.56 -6.44 -7.06
C CYS A 198 12.70 -5.26 -8.05
N ALA A 199 11.76 -4.32 -8.03
CA ALA A 199 11.81 -3.10 -8.82
C ALA A 199 13.01 -2.21 -8.45
N SER A 200 13.32 -2.08 -7.16
CA SER A 200 14.51 -1.35 -6.71
C SER A 200 15.81 -1.95 -7.25
N ARG A 201 15.90 -3.30 -7.28
CA ARG A 201 17.04 -4.02 -7.87
C ARG A 201 17.11 -3.86 -9.39
N SER A 202 15.98 -3.89 -10.08
CA SER A 202 15.91 -3.71 -11.54
C SER A 202 16.29 -2.28 -11.95
N ALA A 203 15.82 -1.27 -11.22
CA ALA A 203 16.21 0.13 -11.43
C ALA A 203 17.72 0.36 -11.22
N ALA A 204 18.33 -0.34 -10.25
CA ALA A 204 19.78 -0.30 -10.04
C ALA A 204 20.60 -0.93 -11.19
N PHE A 205 20.02 -1.89 -11.93
CA PHE A 205 20.70 -2.62 -13.01
C PHE A 205 20.29 -2.20 -14.43
N HIS A 206 19.24 -1.41 -14.61
CA HIS A 206 18.76 -0.95 -15.91
C HIS A 206 18.91 0.59 -16.08
N PRO A 207 20.04 1.08 -16.62
CA PRO A 207 20.25 2.51 -16.90
C PRO A 207 19.30 3.08 -17.97
N LYS A 208 18.42 2.26 -18.56
CA LYS A 208 17.46 2.68 -19.60
C LYS A 208 16.35 3.60 -19.08
N ALA A 209 16.07 3.63 -17.77
CA ALA A 209 15.13 4.62 -17.20
C ALA A 209 15.72 6.05 -17.19
N VAL A 210 17.04 6.18 -17.13
CA VAL A 210 17.75 7.48 -17.25
C VAL A 210 17.77 7.96 -18.71
N CYS A 211 17.79 7.04 -19.68
CA CYS A 211 17.70 7.39 -21.12
C CYS A 211 16.29 7.79 -21.59
N GLY A 212 15.22 7.49 -20.83
CA GLY A 212 13.86 7.85 -21.24
C GLY A 212 13.51 9.32 -20.97
N HIS A 213 14.14 9.94 -19.96
CA HIS A 213 13.87 11.31 -19.54
C HIS A 213 14.84 12.34 -20.14
N PHE A 214 16.07 11.93 -20.49
CA PHE A 214 16.99 12.76 -21.27
C PHE A 214 16.82 12.39 -22.74
N GLY A 215 16.11 13.27 -23.44
CA GLY A 215 15.61 13.08 -24.80
C GLY A 215 16.60 12.44 -25.76
N ASN A 216 16.02 11.65 -26.66
CA ASN A 216 16.67 11.09 -27.84
C ASN A 216 17.63 12.13 -28.47
N PRO A 217 18.96 11.94 -28.42
CA PRO A 217 19.92 12.88 -29.00
C PRO A 217 19.76 13.00 -30.53
N ALA A 218 18.98 12.12 -31.17
CA ALA A 218 18.66 12.19 -32.59
C ALA A 218 17.59 13.25 -32.96
N LEU A 219 16.92 13.90 -31.99
CA LEU A 219 15.97 14.98 -32.27
C LEU A 219 16.55 16.39 -32.08
N ALA A 220 17.78 16.52 -31.57
CA ALA A 220 18.45 17.81 -31.40
C ALA A 220 19.27 18.26 -32.63
N SER A 221 19.21 17.51 -33.73
CA SER A 221 19.94 17.80 -34.98
C SER A 221 19.01 18.09 -36.18
N ARG A 222 17.88 18.74 -35.95
CA ARG A 222 17.04 19.31 -37.02
C ARG A 222 16.59 20.71 -36.68
#